data_AF-A0A5N7CE47-F1
#
_entry.id   AF-A0A5N7CE47-F1
#
_cell.length_a   1.000
_cell.length_b   1.000
_cell.length_c   1.000
_cell.angle_alpha   90.00
_cell.angle_beta   90.00
_cell.angle_gamma   90.00
#
_symmetry.space_group_name_H-M   'P 1'
#
loop_
_entity.id
_entity.type
_entity.pdbx_description
1 polymer ?
#
loop_
_entity_poly.entity_id
_entity_poly.type
_entity_poly.pdbx_seq_one_letter_code
_entity_poly.pdbx_strand_id
1 'polypeptide(L)'
;MPPRGSRSKAASIAVSKSPPQSTSPQANKRKVDDHPELKSPLRRSKRVKSTEIIGNSSLPGQSETNEENTSSWGQKSQSAKGTSKGKAYGDGVALPVKEEVEEETKLSIKKELDQGSTAKHEEVDEKTTVTTTVSKKRKTKKEKESEMVPLRARTQGLRMCVGAHVSAAKGVFNAINNGVHIGGNAFALFLKSQRKWDNPPLQDDHRDQFRRLCIEHKYDSAKHILPHGSYLVNLAQEDKAKAKQAYDSFLDDLRRCEALGITLYNFHPGSANQSNFSDALSRLAKALTNALAATSTVTPVLETMCGHGTTIGGKLTEFRDLLAMIPRDYHSRIGICIDTCHSFAAGYDLASPEGFKAFMKEFEEVIGLQHLRALHLNDSKAPRGSKRDLHANIGTGFLGLRAFHNVMNEPRFEGLPMVLETPIDRPVSVISKDSTQNGDDADSNSATNNNKKKQPKRPASAKEPTAADPSVWAREIELLESLIGMDPESPEFRTLEARLAEEGREMRGKQQEQYERKLETEGKKKTKSPGKKNQKTLMDVMKGAGRKSKAKKISAEDSEDEGCQSHTE
;
A
#
# COMPACT_ATOMS: atom_id res chain seq x y z
N MET A 1 -68.64 -22.87 -23.81
CA MET A 1 -69.09 -21.62 -24.47
C MET A 1 -67.89 -20.66 -24.63
N PRO A 2 -67.98 -19.61 -25.47
CA PRO A 2 -66.84 -18.80 -25.96
C PRO A 2 -66.61 -17.53 -25.07
N PRO A 3 -65.82 -16.49 -25.41
CA PRO A 3 -65.22 -16.17 -26.72
C PRO A 3 -63.80 -15.53 -26.82
N ARG A 4 -63.23 -15.63 -28.05
CA ARG A 4 -62.56 -14.62 -28.94
C ARG A 4 -61.67 -13.56 -28.29
N GLY A 5 -60.54 -13.10 -28.84
CA GLY A 5 -60.04 -12.99 -30.24
C GLY A 5 -59.25 -11.65 -30.33
N SER A 6 -58.39 -11.34 -31.30
CA SER A 6 -58.25 -11.77 -32.70
C SER A 6 -56.77 -11.87 -33.16
N ARG A 7 -56.50 -11.88 -34.47
CA ARG A 7 -55.18 -12.17 -35.09
C ARG A 7 -54.95 -11.26 -36.31
N SER A 8 -53.69 -11.15 -36.75
CA SER A 8 -53.24 -10.65 -38.07
C SER A 8 -53.30 -9.12 -38.27
N LYS A 9 -52.62 -8.50 -39.26
CA LYS A 9 -51.96 -9.07 -40.47
C LYS A 9 -50.72 -8.25 -40.87
N ALA A 10 -49.88 -8.78 -41.77
CA ALA A 10 -48.63 -8.15 -42.22
C ALA A 10 -48.58 -7.95 -43.74
N ALA A 11 -47.80 -6.95 -44.17
CA ALA A 11 -47.36 -6.65 -45.53
C ALA A 11 -46.16 -5.67 -45.48
N SER A 12 -45.56 -5.30 -46.61
CA SER A 12 -44.45 -6.02 -47.25
C SER A 12 -43.98 -5.26 -48.51
N ILE A 13 -42.69 -5.32 -48.86
CA ILE A 13 -42.10 -4.79 -50.12
C ILE A 13 -42.05 -3.22 -50.09
N ALA A 14 -41.05 -2.49 -50.61
CA ALA A 14 -40.08 -2.77 -51.69
C ALA A 14 -38.62 -2.36 -51.40
N VAL A 15 -37.75 -2.62 -52.41
CA VAL A 15 -36.29 -2.39 -52.46
C VAL A 15 -35.97 -1.18 -53.36
N SER A 16 -34.95 -0.37 -53.06
CA SER A 16 -33.87 0.00 -54.04
C SER A 16 -32.83 1.06 -53.61
N LYS A 17 -31.57 0.77 -53.98
CA LYS A 17 -30.50 1.66 -54.51
C LYS A 17 -29.91 2.82 -53.69
N SER A 18 -28.59 2.76 -53.56
CA SER A 18 -27.62 3.88 -53.50
C SER A 18 -26.76 3.85 -54.80
N PRO A 19 -25.77 4.74 -55.04
CA PRO A 19 -25.46 6.07 -54.49
C PRO A 19 -25.49 7.15 -55.62
N PRO A 20 -24.80 8.31 -55.49
CA PRO A 20 -23.48 8.45 -56.11
C PRO A 20 -22.41 9.18 -55.25
N GLN A 21 -21.23 9.46 -55.82
CA GLN A 21 -20.00 9.90 -55.12
C GLN A 21 -19.62 11.38 -55.33
N SER A 22 -18.60 11.84 -54.56
CA SER A 22 -17.77 13.04 -54.75
C SER A 22 -18.45 14.39 -54.41
N THR A 23 -17.74 15.49 -54.06
CA THR A 23 -16.30 15.82 -54.14
C THR A 23 -15.74 16.48 -52.87
N SER A 24 -14.41 16.47 -52.68
CA SER A 24 -13.65 17.50 -51.93
C SER A 24 -12.68 18.20 -52.89
N PRO A 25 -12.33 19.49 -52.69
CA PRO A 25 -11.09 19.81 -51.96
C PRO A 25 -11.09 21.20 -51.25
N GLN A 26 -9.88 21.64 -50.82
CA GLN A 26 -9.52 22.94 -50.21
C GLN A 26 -10.00 23.12 -48.75
N ALA A 27 -9.16 23.23 -47.71
CA ALA A 27 -7.83 23.83 -47.52
C ALA A 27 -7.82 25.37 -47.49
N ASN A 28 -7.56 25.94 -46.30
CA ASN A 28 -7.27 27.36 -46.13
C ASN A 28 -6.22 27.57 -45.02
N LYS A 29 -5.38 28.61 -45.14
CA LYS A 29 -4.22 28.88 -44.27
C LYS A 29 -4.37 30.19 -43.49
N ARG A 30 -3.88 30.21 -42.25
CA ARG A 30 -3.28 31.36 -41.52
C ARG A 30 -2.55 30.79 -40.29
N LYS A 31 -1.24 31.06 -40.17
CA LYS A 31 -0.60 32.01 -39.23
C LYS A 31 -0.86 31.64 -37.75
N VAL A 32 0.12 31.25 -36.92
CA VAL A 32 1.49 31.78 -36.66
C VAL A 32 1.45 33.19 -36.08
N ASP A 33 1.75 33.28 -34.79
CA ASP A 33 2.28 34.42 -34.02
C ASP A 33 3.14 33.85 -32.86
N ASP A 34 3.95 34.68 -32.22
CA ASP A 34 5.27 34.29 -31.66
C ASP A 34 5.36 33.78 -30.20
N HIS A 35 6.52 33.19 -29.90
CA HIS A 35 7.01 32.82 -28.57
C HIS A 35 7.29 34.04 -27.67
N PRO A 36 7.39 33.83 -26.34
CA PRO A 36 8.75 33.81 -25.75
C PRO A 36 9.12 32.48 -25.07
N GLU A 37 10.42 32.22 -24.93
CA GLU A 37 10.96 31.11 -24.15
C GLU A 37 11.22 31.53 -22.69
N LEU A 38 11.15 30.58 -21.75
CA LEU A 38 11.83 30.69 -20.45
C LEU A 38 12.84 29.55 -20.28
N LYS A 39 14.04 29.91 -19.81
CA LYS A 39 15.28 29.15 -20.03
C LYS A 39 15.55 28.13 -18.92
N SER A 40 15.93 26.92 -19.31
CA SER A 40 16.47 25.87 -18.42
C SER A 40 17.93 25.57 -18.76
N PRO A 41 18.91 25.69 -17.83
CA PRO A 41 20.32 25.49 -18.15
C PRO A 41 20.72 24.01 -18.34
N LEU A 42 21.01 23.60 -19.58
CA LEU A 42 21.58 22.29 -19.89
C LEU A 42 23.07 22.22 -19.51
N ARG A 43 23.39 21.60 -18.36
CA ARG A 43 24.79 21.38 -17.95
C ARG A 43 25.40 20.14 -18.63
N ARG A 44 26.04 20.38 -19.77
CA ARG A 44 26.74 19.37 -20.61
C ARG A 44 27.93 18.73 -19.86
N SER A 45 27.90 17.41 -19.68
CA SER A 45 29.07 16.58 -19.31
C SER A 45 29.54 15.73 -20.51
N LYS A 46 30.75 15.15 -20.42
CA LYS A 46 31.51 14.67 -21.59
C LYS A 46 31.16 13.23 -22.00
N ARG A 47 30.82 13.04 -23.28
CA ARG A 47 30.81 11.74 -23.96
C ARG A 47 32.25 11.37 -24.33
N VAL A 48 32.85 10.41 -23.62
CA VAL A 48 34.02 9.67 -24.13
C VAL A 48 33.51 8.56 -25.06
N LYS A 49 34.30 8.19 -26.07
CA LYS A 49 33.93 7.25 -27.12
C LYS A 49 35.05 6.22 -27.26
N SER A 50 34.73 4.96 -26.98
CA SER A 50 35.60 3.82 -27.26
C SER A 50 35.00 2.99 -28.40
N THR A 51 35.84 2.38 -29.22
CA THR A 51 35.46 1.60 -30.41
C THR A 51 35.95 0.17 -30.28
N GLU A 52 35.11 -0.80 -30.63
CA GLU A 52 35.49 -2.07 -31.24
C GLU A 52 34.22 -2.63 -31.92
N ILE A 53 34.22 -2.87 -33.24
CA ILE A 53 34.75 -4.01 -34.01
C ILE A 53 33.73 -5.15 -34.14
N ILE A 54 33.70 -5.75 -35.33
CA ILE A 54 32.65 -6.66 -35.80
C ILE A 54 33.07 -8.11 -35.51
N GLY A 55 32.17 -8.89 -34.89
CA GLY A 55 32.27 -10.35 -34.80
C GLY A 55 30.95 -10.97 -35.24
N ASN A 56 30.94 -11.66 -36.39
CA ASN A 56 29.75 -12.23 -36.99
C ASN A 56 29.82 -13.76 -36.96
N SER A 57 28.81 -14.43 -36.37
CA SER A 57 28.72 -15.89 -36.33
C SER A 57 27.26 -16.36 -36.40
N SER A 58 26.81 -16.70 -37.61
CA SER A 58 25.52 -17.35 -37.86
C SER A 58 25.60 -18.85 -37.58
N LEU A 59 24.49 -19.47 -37.16
CA LEU A 59 24.10 -20.89 -37.34
C LEU A 59 22.57 -21.00 -37.05
N PRO A 60 21.87 -22.11 -37.40
CA PRO A 60 20.81 -22.00 -38.42
C PRO A 60 19.38 -22.21 -37.88
N GLY A 61 18.40 -22.06 -38.77
CA GLY A 61 17.00 -22.41 -38.53
C GLY A 61 16.51 -23.61 -39.36
N GLN A 62 15.18 -23.69 -39.54
CA GLN A 62 14.39 -24.84 -40.04
C GLN A 62 14.17 -25.94 -38.97
N SER A 63 13.03 -26.64 -38.91
CA SER A 63 11.82 -26.60 -39.78
C SER A 63 10.51 -26.71 -38.98
N GLU A 64 9.40 -26.35 -39.62
CA GLU A 64 8.03 -26.60 -39.14
C GLU A 64 7.62 -28.06 -39.37
N THR A 65 6.75 -28.60 -38.50
CA THR A 65 5.72 -29.61 -38.85
C THR A 65 4.53 -29.46 -37.91
N ASN A 66 3.31 -29.41 -38.46
CA ASN A 66 2.08 -29.65 -37.69
C ASN A 66 1.94 -31.15 -37.39
N GLU A 67 1.27 -31.49 -36.29
CA GLU A 67 0.13 -32.42 -36.34
C GLU A 67 -0.70 -32.38 -35.04
N GLU A 68 -2.00 -32.67 -35.17
CA GLU A 68 -2.92 -32.85 -34.06
C GLU A 68 -3.03 -34.34 -33.71
N ASN A 69 -3.02 -34.73 -32.43
CA ASN A 69 -4.18 -35.47 -31.90
C ASN A 69 -4.23 -35.79 -30.38
N THR A 70 -5.50 -35.91 -29.99
CA THR A 70 -6.17 -36.51 -28.83
C THR A 70 -5.48 -37.55 -27.90
N SER A 71 -5.59 -37.26 -26.59
CA SER A 71 -6.31 -38.07 -25.56
C SER A 71 -5.69 -39.30 -24.84
N SER A 72 -6.25 -39.54 -23.64
CA SER A 72 -6.16 -40.74 -22.76
C SER A 72 -4.78 -41.06 -22.16
N TRP A 73 -4.60 -41.18 -20.83
CA TRP A 73 -5.15 -42.17 -19.88
C TRP A 73 -4.72 -43.62 -20.19
N GLY A 74 -3.76 -44.16 -19.43
CA GLY A 74 -3.32 -45.57 -19.53
C GLY A 74 -2.36 -46.00 -18.42
N GLN A 75 -2.84 -46.71 -17.40
CA GLN A 75 -2.09 -47.09 -16.19
C GLN A 75 -1.10 -48.27 -16.36
N LYS A 76 -0.02 -48.24 -15.55
CA LYS A 76 0.66 -49.39 -14.88
C LYS A 76 1.30 -50.54 -15.70
N SER A 77 2.63 -50.66 -15.53
CA SER A 77 3.33 -51.82 -14.94
C SER A 77 4.76 -51.37 -14.60
N GLN A 78 5.35 -51.56 -13.42
CA GLN A 78 5.61 -52.73 -12.56
C GLN A 78 6.75 -53.67 -13.01
N SER A 79 7.89 -53.56 -12.31
CA SER A 79 9.02 -54.50 -12.25
C SER A 79 9.91 -54.60 -13.50
N ALA A 80 11.17 -55.06 -13.45
CA ALA A 80 11.92 -55.66 -12.33
C ALA A 80 13.41 -55.26 -12.29
N LYS A 81 14.10 -55.72 -11.23
CA LYS A 81 15.51 -55.51 -10.88
C LYS A 81 16.50 -55.91 -11.98
N GLY A 82 17.64 -55.19 -12.07
CA GLY A 82 18.88 -55.65 -12.69
C GLY A 82 20.10 -55.03 -11.98
N THR A 83 21.10 -55.83 -11.58
CA THR A 83 22.20 -55.39 -10.71
C THR A 83 23.59 -55.87 -11.15
N SER A 84 24.49 -54.94 -11.46
CA SER A 84 25.96 -55.10 -11.48
C SER A 84 26.59 -53.69 -11.44
N LYS A 85 27.42 -53.29 -10.46
CA LYS A 85 28.77 -53.74 -10.06
C LYS A 85 29.87 -53.62 -11.14
N GLY A 86 30.80 -52.67 -10.93
CA GLY A 86 32.24 -52.98 -11.01
C GLY A 86 33.19 -52.00 -11.73
N LYS A 87 33.93 -51.18 -10.95
CA LYS A 87 35.25 -50.52 -11.22
C LYS A 87 35.35 -49.56 -12.43
N ALA A 88 36.05 -48.41 -12.43
CA ALA A 88 37.15 -47.83 -11.64
C ALA A 88 38.60 -48.09 -12.16
N TYR A 89 39.11 -47.12 -12.92
CA TYR A 89 40.49 -46.65 -13.15
C TYR A 89 40.34 -45.23 -13.79
N GLY A 90 41.29 -44.29 -13.78
CA GLY A 90 42.65 -44.27 -13.23
C GLY A 90 43.52 -43.31 -14.06
N ASP A 91 44.24 -42.39 -13.39
CA ASP A 91 45.14 -41.35 -13.95
C ASP A 91 44.50 -40.30 -14.91
N GLY A 92 45.00 -39.07 -15.06
CA GLY A 92 46.07 -38.36 -14.34
C GLY A 92 47.07 -37.65 -15.27
N VAL A 93 47.38 -36.36 -15.01
CA VAL A 93 48.69 -35.66 -15.20
C VAL A 93 48.55 -34.11 -15.20
N ALA A 94 49.27 -33.48 -14.25
CA ALA A 94 49.95 -32.16 -14.25
C ALA A 94 49.31 -30.82 -14.68
N LEU A 95 49.87 -29.75 -14.07
CA LEU A 95 49.64 -28.32 -14.30
C LEU A 95 50.73 -27.75 -15.26
N PRO A 96 50.75 -26.42 -15.53
CA PRO A 96 51.51 -25.55 -14.62
C PRO A 96 50.79 -24.27 -14.20
N VAL A 97 51.26 -23.69 -13.09
CA VAL A 97 50.83 -22.40 -12.53
C VAL A 97 51.71 -21.26 -13.08
N LYS A 98 51.17 -20.04 -13.08
CA LYS A 98 51.98 -18.81 -12.98
C LYS A 98 51.43 -17.91 -11.88
N GLU A 99 52.34 -17.36 -11.10
CA GLU A 99 52.12 -16.33 -10.09
C GLU A 99 52.37 -14.96 -10.73
N GLU A 100 51.63 -13.93 -10.31
CA GLU A 100 52.09 -12.54 -10.27
C GLU A 100 51.62 -11.92 -8.95
N VAL A 101 52.40 -10.99 -8.40
CA VAL A 101 52.37 -10.58 -6.99
C VAL A 101 52.49 -9.05 -6.86
N GLU A 102 51.70 -8.49 -5.94
CA GLU A 102 51.77 -7.12 -5.37
C GLU A 102 51.81 -5.88 -6.27
N GLU A 103 50.94 -4.91 -5.96
CA GLU A 103 51.45 -3.61 -5.49
C GLU A 103 50.44 -2.91 -4.55
N GLU A 104 50.83 -2.64 -3.29
CA GLU A 104 50.09 -1.74 -2.38
C GLU A 104 50.67 -0.32 -2.43
N THR A 105 50.03 0.60 -3.16
CA THR A 105 50.42 2.02 -3.12
C THR A 105 49.94 2.71 -1.84
N LYS A 106 50.72 2.59 -0.75
CA LYS A 106 50.55 3.42 0.45
C LYS A 106 50.94 4.88 0.17
N LEU A 107 49.99 5.81 0.27
CA LEU A 107 50.26 7.26 0.29
C LEU A 107 49.80 7.88 1.61
N SER A 108 50.74 8.01 2.54
CA SER A 108 50.62 8.84 3.73
C SER A 108 51.20 10.24 3.47
N ILE A 109 50.48 11.32 3.78
CA ILE A 109 51.10 12.63 4.01
C ILE A 109 50.36 13.42 5.10
N LYS A 110 51.15 14.29 5.71
CA LYS A 110 51.03 14.94 7.01
C LYS A 110 49.72 15.66 7.32
N LYS A 111 49.39 15.61 8.61
CA LYS A 111 48.59 16.60 9.34
C LYS A 111 49.50 17.81 9.65
N GLU A 112 49.11 19.01 9.23
CA GLU A 112 49.72 20.25 9.73
C GLU A 112 48.73 21.00 10.63
N LEU A 113 49.30 21.69 11.62
CA LEU A 113 48.63 22.59 12.54
C LEU A 113 49.14 24.00 12.19
N ASP A 114 48.25 24.98 12.19
CA ASP A 114 48.64 26.38 12.25
C ASP A 114 47.89 27.08 13.39
N GLN A 115 48.49 28.13 13.95
CA GLN A 115 48.06 28.77 15.19
C GLN A 115 47.86 30.27 15.03
N GLY A 116 46.61 30.71 15.27
CA GLY A 116 46.33 31.93 16.04
C GLY A 116 46.62 33.28 15.41
N SER A 117 45.57 34.08 15.27
CA SER A 117 45.66 35.55 15.41
C SER A 117 44.50 36.04 16.27
N THR A 118 44.81 36.67 17.41
CA THR A 118 43.84 37.38 18.26
C THR A 118 43.48 38.74 17.66
N ALA A 119 42.26 39.22 17.88
CA ALA A 119 42.00 40.39 18.75
C ALA A 119 40.53 40.88 18.73
N LYS A 120 40.19 41.58 19.83
CA LYS A 120 39.06 42.49 20.07
C LYS A 120 37.65 41.92 20.30
N HIS A 121 37.11 42.26 21.47
CA HIS A 121 35.68 42.29 21.79
C HIS A 121 35.01 43.50 21.13
N GLU A 122 33.70 43.38 20.90
CA GLU A 122 32.73 44.41 21.29
C GLU A 122 31.46 43.67 21.78
N GLU A 123 30.82 44.16 22.84
CA GLU A 123 29.65 43.52 23.47
C GLU A 123 28.35 44.20 23.05
N VAL A 124 27.35 43.41 22.64
CA VAL A 124 25.93 43.78 22.71
C VAL A 124 25.14 42.57 23.19
N ASP A 125 24.35 42.78 24.23
CA ASP A 125 23.60 41.75 24.95
C ASP A 125 22.24 41.48 24.27
N GLU A 126 21.96 40.25 23.82
CA GLU A 126 20.58 39.80 23.60
C GLU A 126 20.35 38.31 23.93
N LYS A 127 19.21 38.02 24.54
CA LYS A 127 18.93 36.77 25.28
C LYS A 127 18.73 35.57 24.37
N THR A 128 19.77 34.75 24.21
CA THR A 128 19.66 33.45 23.54
C THR A 128 19.08 32.38 24.48
N THR A 129 17.88 31.89 24.16
CA THR A 129 17.24 30.77 24.89
C THR A 129 17.95 29.44 24.58
N VAL A 130 18.82 28.98 25.49
CA VAL A 130 19.61 27.75 25.32
C VAL A 130 18.70 26.53 25.20
N THR A 131 18.48 26.07 23.98
CA THR A 131 17.79 24.80 23.69
C THR A 131 18.82 23.69 23.58
N THR A 132 18.94 22.86 24.63
CA THR A 132 19.91 21.76 24.70
C THR A 132 19.58 20.63 23.74
N THR A 133 20.04 20.76 22.50
CA THR A 133 19.96 19.75 21.45
C THR A 133 20.90 18.58 21.78
N VAL A 134 20.35 17.53 22.40
CA VAL A 134 21.08 16.28 22.67
C VAL A 134 21.51 15.63 21.35
N SER A 135 22.78 15.81 21.00
CA SER A 135 23.38 15.32 19.77
C SER A 135 23.52 13.79 19.83
N LYS A 136 22.62 13.06 19.15
CA LYS A 136 22.70 11.60 19.03
C LYS A 136 24.03 11.20 18.40
N LYS A 137 24.89 10.55 19.21
CA LYS A 137 26.21 10.04 18.82
C LYS A 137 26.09 9.18 17.55
N ARG A 138 26.90 9.47 16.54
CA ARG A 138 26.85 8.81 15.22
C ARG A 138 27.42 7.39 15.34
N LYS A 139 26.56 6.36 15.27
CA LYS A 139 26.94 4.95 15.39
C LYS A 139 28.09 4.56 14.45
N THR A 140 29.02 3.78 14.99
CA THR A 140 30.21 3.24 14.31
C THR A 140 29.86 2.17 13.28
N LYS A 141 30.83 1.78 12.44
CA LYS A 141 30.64 0.73 11.43
C LYS A 141 30.24 -0.61 12.06
N LYS A 142 30.92 -1.00 13.14
CA LYS A 142 30.69 -2.26 13.85
C LYS A 142 29.30 -2.31 14.52
N GLU A 143 28.83 -1.19 15.07
CA GLU A 143 27.46 -1.08 15.61
C GLU A 143 26.39 -1.22 14.51
N LYS A 144 26.66 -0.74 13.29
CA LYS A 144 25.75 -0.93 12.14
C LYS A 144 25.76 -2.36 11.61
N GLU A 145 26.93 -3.00 11.59
CA GLU A 145 27.05 -4.41 11.20
C GLU A 145 26.31 -5.32 12.22
N SER A 146 26.34 -4.99 13.51
CA SER A 146 25.48 -5.65 14.52
C SER A 146 23.98 -5.28 14.44
N GLU A 147 23.61 -4.10 13.91
CA GLU A 147 22.21 -3.74 13.65
C GLU A 147 21.59 -4.53 12.47
N MET A 148 22.38 -5.28 11.71
CA MET A 148 21.94 -6.00 10.50
C MET A 148 21.96 -7.53 10.63
N VAL A 149 22.03 -8.07 11.86
CA VAL A 149 21.50 -9.41 12.12
C VAL A 149 19.98 -9.36 11.85
N PRO A 150 19.41 -10.24 11.01
CA PRO A 150 17.96 -10.27 10.82
C PRO A 150 17.28 -10.81 12.08
N LEU A 151 16.14 -10.22 12.46
CA LEU A 151 15.29 -10.71 13.56
C LEU A 151 14.81 -12.14 13.32
N ARG A 152 14.66 -12.51 12.05
CA ARG A 152 14.33 -13.85 11.59
C ARG A 152 15.01 -14.13 10.25
N ALA A 153 15.62 -15.30 10.09
CA ALA A 153 16.15 -15.74 8.81
C ALA A 153 15.00 -16.02 7.80
N ARG A 154 15.18 -15.65 6.54
CA ARG A 154 14.20 -15.93 5.47
C ARG A 154 14.12 -17.42 5.13
N THR A 155 12.95 -18.03 5.27
CA THR A 155 12.67 -19.38 4.77
C THR A 155 12.63 -19.38 3.23
N GLN A 156 13.70 -19.81 2.57
CA GLN A 156 13.76 -19.85 1.10
C GLN A 156 12.98 -21.05 0.55
N GLY A 157 12.37 -20.90 -0.65
CA GLY A 157 11.69 -21.99 -1.36
C GLY A 157 10.23 -22.24 -0.95
N LEU A 158 9.66 -21.42 -0.05
CA LEU A 158 8.23 -21.48 0.25
C LEU A 158 7.37 -21.07 -0.97
N ARG A 159 6.22 -21.75 -1.11
CA ARG A 159 5.23 -21.48 -2.17
C ARG A 159 4.41 -20.21 -1.90
N MET A 160 4.26 -19.82 -0.63
CA MET A 160 3.59 -18.58 -0.21
C MET A 160 4.64 -17.50 0.09
N CYS A 161 4.57 -16.36 -0.60
CA CYS A 161 5.56 -15.29 -0.47
C CYS A 161 5.09 -14.22 0.52
N VAL A 162 5.24 -14.50 1.82
CA VAL A 162 4.82 -13.60 2.92
C VAL A 162 5.87 -12.55 3.25
N GLY A 163 5.44 -11.34 3.59
CA GLY A 163 6.24 -10.31 4.25
C GLY A 163 5.37 -9.15 4.74
N ALA A 164 5.87 -7.91 4.70
CA ALA A 164 5.16 -6.74 5.27
C ALA A 164 5.35 -5.44 4.47
N HIS A 165 4.55 -4.41 4.78
CA HIS A 165 4.74 -3.05 4.25
C HIS A 165 5.89 -2.32 4.97
N VAL A 166 7.12 -2.62 4.57
CA VAL A 166 8.34 -2.09 5.19
C VAL A 166 8.65 -0.63 4.82
N SER A 167 9.54 -0.01 5.59
CA SER A 167 9.94 1.39 5.39
C SER A 167 10.97 1.54 4.27
N ALA A 168 10.73 2.48 3.35
CA ALA A 168 11.69 2.96 2.35
C ALA A 168 12.42 4.25 2.78
N ALA A 169 12.41 4.58 4.08
CA ALA A 169 13.02 5.82 4.57
C ALA A 169 14.51 5.90 4.20
N LYS A 170 14.95 7.11 3.79
CA LYS A 170 16.31 7.42 3.28
C LYS A 170 16.67 6.77 1.93
N GLY A 171 15.79 6.01 1.29
CA GLY A 171 15.99 5.45 -0.05
C GLY A 171 15.27 4.11 -0.24
N VAL A 172 14.71 3.88 -1.43
CA VAL A 172 13.93 2.68 -1.77
C VAL A 172 14.71 1.37 -1.55
N PHE A 173 16.02 1.38 -1.74
CA PHE A 173 16.91 0.25 -1.48
C PHE A 173 16.86 -0.24 -0.01
N ASN A 174 16.54 0.63 0.95
CA ASN A 174 16.40 0.20 2.36
C ASN A 174 15.17 -0.68 2.61
N ALA A 175 14.17 -0.67 1.71
CA ALA A 175 13.04 -1.59 1.81
C ALA A 175 13.48 -3.05 1.66
N ILE A 176 14.47 -3.33 0.80
CA ILE A 176 15.08 -4.66 0.68
C ILE A 176 15.71 -5.08 2.01
N ASN A 177 16.56 -4.23 2.59
CA ASN A 177 17.23 -4.49 3.87
C ASN A 177 16.21 -4.75 4.99
N ASN A 178 15.15 -3.94 5.06
CA ASN A 178 14.10 -4.08 6.06
C ASN A 178 13.25 -5.36 5.86
N GLY A 179 12.98 -5.75 4.61
CA GLY A 179 12.30 -7.00 4.27
C GLY A 179 13.12 -8.24 4.67
N VAL A 180 14.44 -8.22 4.42
CA VAL A 180 15.37 -9.26 4.88
C VAL A 180 15.43 -9.31 6.41
N HIS A 181 15.49 -8.15 7.07
CA HIS A 181 15.61 -8.05 8.53
C HIS A 181 14.41 -8.66 9.28
N ILE A 182 13.20 -8.62 8.72
CA ILE A 182 12.00 -9.28 9.30
C ILE A 182 11.77 -10.72 8.81
N GLY A 183 12.65 -11.26 7.95
CA GLY A 183 12.48 -12.60 7.39
C GLY A 183 11.45 -12.72 6.26
N GLY A 184 11.04 -11.60 5.64
CA GLY A 184 9.99 -11.58 4.60
C GLY A 184 10.48 -11.99 3.20
N ASN A 185 9.70 -12.83 2.51
CA ASN A 185 9.92 -13.27 1.14
C ASN A 185 9.25 -12.38 0.08
N ALA A 186 8.23 -11.61 0.45
CA ALA A 186 7.72 -10.46 -0.30
C ALA A 186 7.80 -9.19 0.55
N PHE A 187 7.49 -8.02 -0.01
CA PHE A 187 7.22 -6.80 0.77
C PHE A 187 6.48 -5.72 -0.04
N ALA A 188 5.85 -4.79 0.68
CA ALA A 188 5.37 -3.52 0.14
C ALA A 188 6.21 -2.34 0.61
N LEU A 189 6.12 -1.22 -0.10
CA LEU A 189 6.79 0.05 0.23
C LEU A 189 6.06 1.24 -0.40
N PHE A 190 6.17 2.43 0.21
CA PHE A 190 5.89 3.69 -0.49
C PHE A 190 7.12 4.11 -1.29
N LEU A 191 6.97 4.37 -2.60
CA LEU A 191 8.06 4.79 -3.49
C LEU A 191 8.53 6.23 -3.25
N LYS A 192 7.68 7.04 -2.60
CA LYS A 192 7.90 8.45 -2.23
C LYS A 192 7.06 8.80 -1.00
N SER A 193 7.03 10.07 -0.57
CA SER A 193 6.25 10.49 0.61
C SER A 193 4.75 10.34 0.33
N GLN A 194 4.10 9.38 0.99
CA GLN A 194 2.64 9.21 0.89
C GLN A 194 1.86 10.40 1.48
N ARG A 195 2.54 11.30 2.22
CA ARG A 195 1.94 12.44 2.93
C ARG A 195 2.02 13.77 2.18
N LYS A 196 2.64 13.82 0.99
CA LYS A 196 2.84 15.04 0.20
C LYS A 196 2.73 14.75 -1.30
N TRP A 197 2.25 15.73 -2.06
CA TRP A 197 2.24 15.67 -3.52
C TRP A 197 3.64 15.85 -4.12
N ASP A 198 4.30 16.96 -3.76
CA ASP A 198 5.66 17.24 -4.21
C ASP A 198 6.67 16.29 -3.56
N ASN A 199 7.54 15.72 -4.38
CA ASN A 199 8.49 14.67 -4.06
C ASN A 199 9.68 14.74 -5.02
N PRO A 200 10.93 14.57 -4.53
CA PRO A 200 12.08 14.56 -5.42
C PRO A 200 12.02 13.40 -6.44
N PRO A 201 12.65 13.55 -7.62
CA PRO A 201 12.82 12.46 -8.57
C PRO A 201 13.50 11.24 -7.93
N LEU A 202 13.23 10.04 -8.45
CA LEU A 202 14.02 8.85 -8.10
C LEU A 202 15.47 9.09 -8.54
N GLN A 203 16.41 8.95 -7.62
CA GLN A 203 17.84 9.11 -7.89
C GLN A 203 18.39 7.83 -8.55
N ASP A 204 19.30 7.98 -9.52
CA ASP A 204 19.90 6.87 -10.26
C ASP A 204 20.62 5.88 -9.33
N ASP A 205 21.39 6.38 -8.36
CA ASP A 205 22.12 5.56 -7.39
C ASP A 205 21.17 4.77 -6.48
N HIS A 206 20.05 5.35 -6.07
CA HIS A 206 19.01 4.67 -5.29
C HIS A 206 18.32 3.57 -6.10
N ARG A 207 18.08 3.80 -7.41
CA ARG A 207 17.55 2.78 -8.34
C ARG A 207 18.52 1.62 -8.49
N ASP A 208 19.78 1.91 -8.75
CA ASP A 208 20.77 0.87 -9.07
C ASP A 208 21.21 0.08 -7.83
N GLN A 209 21.23 0.73 -6.65
CA GLN A 209 21.33 0.03 -5.36
C GLN A 209 20.13 -0.90 -5.11
N PHE A 210 18.90 -0.45 -5.36
CA PHE A 210 17.70 -1.28 -5.21
C PHE A 210 17.75 -2.51 -6.12
N ARG A 211 18.06 -2.32 -7.41
CA ARG A 211 18.20 -3.41 -8.39
C ARG A 211 19.29 -4.41 -7.99
N ARG A 212 20.46 -3.94 -7.53
CA ARG A 212 21.54 -4.81 -7.03
C ARG A 212 21.08 -5.62 -5.81
N LEU A 213 20.45 -4.98 -4.83
CA LEU A 213 19.99 -5.67 -3.62
C LEU A 213 18.84 -6.66 -3.89
N CYS A 214 18.01 -6.45 -4.92
CA CYS A 214 17.05 -7.46 -5.38
C CYS A 214 17.76 -8.75 -5.82
N ILE A 215 18.82 -8.63 -6.63
CA ILE A 215 19.62 -9.78 -7.09
C ILE A 215 20.34 -10.44 -5.90
N GLU A 216 21.02 -9.65 -5.07
CA GLU A 216 21.81 -10.09 -3.92
C GLU A 216 20.98 -10.89 -2.89
N HIS A 217 19.75 -10.42 -2.61
CA HIS A 217 18.84 -11.08 -1.68
C HIS A 217 17.76 -11.93 -2.36
N LYS A 218 17.90 -12.25 -3.66
CA LYS A 218 16.96 -13.09 -4.44
C LYS A 218 15.48 -12.66 -4.31
N TYR A 219 15.21 -11.36 -4.41
CA TYR A 219 13.84 -10.87 -4.66
C TYR A 219 13.64 -10.73 -6.16
N ASP A 220 12.64 -11.43 -6.71
CA ASP A 220 12.11 -11.14 -8.03
C ASP A 220 11.29 -9.84 -7.93
N SER A 221 11.81 -8.74 -8.48
CA SER A 221 11.14 -7.44 -8.39
C SER A 221 9.82 -7.36 -9.14
N ALA A 222 9.57 -8.27 -10.10
CA ALA A 222 8.31 -8.36 -10.82
C ALA A 222 7.20 -9.08 -10.02
N LYS A 223 7.58 -9.96 -9.09
CA LYS A 223 6.63 -10.82 -8.33
C LYS A 223 6.56 -10.51 -6.84
N HIS A 224 7.70 -10.32 -6.17
CA HIS A 224 7.79 -10.28 -4.71
C HIS A 224 7.64 -8.87 -4.12
N ILE A 225 7.53 -7.83 -4.95
CA ILE A 225 7.54 -6.44 -4.51
C ILE A 225 6.26 -5.75 -4.97
N LEU A 226 5.50 -5.23 -4.01
CA LEU A 226 4.18 -4.64 -4.22
C LEU A 226 4.14 -3.21 -3.65
N PRO A 227 4.64 -2.19 -4.36
CA PRO A 227 4.65 -0.83 -3.84
C PRO A 227 3.23 -0.28 -3.71
N HIS A 228 2.99 0.48 -2.64
CA HIS A 228 1.70 1.07 -2.34
C HIS A 228 1.63 2.54 -2.77
N GLY A 229 0.50 2.95 -3.33
CA GLY A 229 0.22 4.34 -3.67
C GLY A 229 -0.15 5.23 -2.49
N SER A 230 0.02 6.55 -2.65
CA SER A 230 -0.39 7.52 -1.64
C SER A 230 -1.91 7.55 -1.45
N TYR A 231 -2.35 7.53 -0.19
CA TYR A 231 -3.75 7.74 0.20
C TYR A 231 -4.34 9.12 -0.19
N LEU A 232 -3.52 10.05 -0.73
CA LEU A 232 -3.97 11.30 -1.31
C LEU A 232 -4.54 11.12 -2.74
N VAL A 233 -4.12 10.06 -3.45
CA VAL A 233 -4.54 9.77 -4.82
C VAL A 233 -5.98 9.25 -4.83
N ASN A 234 -6.86 9.96 -5.55
CA ASN A 234 -8.20 9.50 -5.87
C ASN A 234 -8.42 9.73 -7.37
N LEU A 235 -8.24 8.68 -8.19
CA LEU A 235 -8.41 8.74 -9.64
C LEU A 235 -9.88 8.89 -10.08
N ALA A 236 -10.82 8.64 -9.17
CA ALA A 236 -12.26 8.84 -9.39
C ALA A 236 -12.73 10.28 -9.10
N GLN A 237 -11.82 11.19 -8.72
CA GLN A 237 -12.11 12.59 -8.39
C GLN A 237 -12.77 13.36 -9.54
N GLU A 238 -13.72 14.24 -9.20
CA GLU A 238 -14.49 15.03 -10.17
C GLU A 238 -13.85 16.38 -10.47
N ASP A 239 -13.30 17.05 -9.46
CA ASP A 239 -12.57 18.31 -9.62
C ASP A 239 -11.35 18.13 -10.53
N LYS A 240 -11.32 18.86 -11.65
CA LYS A 240 -10.32 18.68 -12.71
C LYS A 240 -8.88 18.93 -12.24
N ALA A 241 -8.67 19.87 -11.32
CA ALA A 241 -7.34 20.20 -10.81
C ALA A 241 -6.81 19.07 -9.90
N LYS A 242 -7.61 18.62 -8.93
CA LYS A 242 -7.27 17.48 -8.06
C LYS A 242 -7.18 16.17 -8.84
N ALA A 243 -8.03 15.95 -9.84
CA ALA A 243 -7.95 14.78 -10.71
C ALA A 243 -6.64 14.76 -11.51
N LYS A 244 -6.19 15.90 -12.06
CA LYS A 244 -4.88 15.99 -12.71
C LYS A 244 -3.75 15.74 -11.71
N GLN A 245 -3.78 16.36 -10.53
CA GLN A 245 -2.77 16.18 -9.49
C GLN A 245 -2.65 14.72 -9.02
N ALA A 246 -3.78 14.03 -8.83
CA ALA A 246 -3.83 12.61 -8.50
C ALA A 246 -3.26 11.74 -9.63
N TYR A 247 -3.65 12.01 -10.89
CA TYR A 247 -3.16 11.30 -12.07
C TYR A 247 -1.65 11.51 -12.31
N ASP A 248 -1.16 12.74 -12.21
CA ASP A 248 0.27 13.06 -12.38
C ASP A 248 1.11 12.33 -11.32
N SER A 249 0.66 12.31 -10.06
CA SER A 249 1.34 11.58 -8.98
C SER A 249 1.34 10.08 -9.23
N PHE A 250 0.19 9.52 -9.62
CA PHE A 250 0.03 8.09 -9.92
C PHE A 250 0.91 7.65 -11.09
N LEU A 251 0.98 8.44 -12.17
CA LEU A 251 1.82 8.15 -13.33
C LEU A 251 3.32 8.25 -13.02
N ASP A 252 3.74 9.16 -12.12
CA ASP A 252 5.11 9.20 -11.59
C ASP A 252 5.42 7.94 -10.75
N ASP A 253 4.49 7.44 -9.92
CA ASP A 253 4.69 6.19 -9.18
C ASP A 253 4.79 4.97 -10.09
N LEU A 254 3.92 4.85 -11.10
CA LEU A 254 4.03 3.80 -12.12
C LEU A 254 5.38 3.82 -12.84
N ARG A 255 5.86 5.01 -13.24
CA ARG A 255 7.18 5.18 -13.86
C ARG A 255 8.34 4.85 -12.92
N ARG A 256 8.18 5.08 -11.61
CA ARG A 256 9.13 4.62 -10.59
C ARG A 256 9.15 3.10 -10.48
N CYS A 257 8.02 2.40 -10.58
CA CYS A 257 7.99 0.94 -10.69
C CYS A 257 8.79 0.46 -11.90
N GLU A 258 8.52 0.98 -13.10
CA GLU A 258 9.25 0.60 -14.32
C GLU A 258 10.76 0.88 -14.22
N ALA A 259 11.13 2.05 -13.68
CA ALA A 259 12.52 2.39 -13.41
C ALA A 259 13.19 1.44 -12.41
N LEU A 260 12.47 0.95 -11.40
CA LEU A 260 13.00 -0.01 -10.42
C LEU A 260 12.99 -1.47 -10.91
N GLY A 261 12.30 -1.78 -12.02
CA GLY A 261 12.10 -3.15 -12.50
C GLY A 261 10.94 -3.87 -11.81
N ILE A 262 10.00 -3.12 -11.24
CA ILE A 262 8.82 -3.63 -10.55
C ILE A 262 7.63 -3.60 -11.51
N THR A 263 6.86 -4.70 -11.59
CA THR A 263 5.72 -4.82 -12.51
C THR A 263 4.35 -4.79 -11.83
N LEU A 264 4.29 -4.65 -10.50
CA LEU A 264 3.06 -4.46 -9.74
C LEU A 264 3.05 -3.07 -9.07
N TYR A 265 1.85 -2.54 -8.83
CA TYR A 265 1.68 -1.30 -8.05
C TYR A 265 0.28 -1.26 -7.42
N ASN A 266 0.20 -1.40 -6.10
CA ASN A 266 -1.08 -1.43 -5.37
C ASN A 266 -1.61 -0.03 -5.07
N PHE A 267 -2.92 0.17 -5.23
CA PHE A 267 -3.59 1.39 -4.80
C PHE A 267 -5.08 1.16 -4.51
N HIS A 268 -5.63 1.96 -3.60
CA HIS A 268 -7.06 2.03 -3.37
C HIS A 268 -7.76 2.63 -4.62
N PRO A 269 -8.84 2.04 -5.15
CA PRO A 269 -9.56 2.53 -6.34
C PRO A 269 -10.00 4.01 -6.27
N GLY A 270 -10.22 4.53 -5.06
CA GLY A 270 -10.65 5.90 -4.80
C GLY A 270 -12.08 5.99 -4.28
N SER A 271 -12.71 7.15 -4.44
CA SER A 271 -14.06 7.41 -3.91
C SER A 271 -14.83 8.43 -4.76
N ALA A 272 -16.14 8.20 -4.91
CA ALA A 272 -17.04 9.09 -5.66
C ALA A 272 -17.28 10.44 -4.96
N ASN A 273 -16.93 10.55 -3.68
CA ASN A 273 -17.08 11.76 -2.86
C ASN A 273 -18.55 12.21 -2.79
N GLN A 274 -18.90 13.29 -3.52
CA GLN A 274 -20.26 13.84 -3.64
C GLN A 274 -20.91 13.57 -5.01
N SER A 275 -20.17 13.00 -5.96
CA SER A 275 -20.63 12.72 -7.32
C SER A 275 -21.31 11.34 -7.43
N ASN A 276 -21.97 11.07 -8.57
CA ASN A 276 -22.58 9.76 -8.80
C ASN A 276 -21.51 8.65 -8.90
N PHE A 277 -21.83 7.47 -8.39
CA PHE A 277 -20.90 6.33 -8.39
C PHE A 277 -20.50 5.88 -9.80
N SER A 278 -21.44 5.88 -10.76
CA SER A 278 -21.16 5.53 -12.17
C SER A 278 -20.17 6.50 -12.82
N ASP A 279 -20.34 7.81 -12.60
CA ASP A 279 -19.44 8.83 -13.15
C ASP A 279 -18.05 8.74 -12.53
N ALA A 280 -17.96 8.41 -11.24
CA ALA A 280 -16.72 8.14 -10.54
C ALA A 280 -15.98 6.90 -11.09
N LEU A 281 -16.71 5.81 -11.36
CA LEU A 281 -16.17 4.59 -11.96
C LEU A 281 -15.65 4.84 -13.39
N SER A 282 -16.39 5.62 -14.18
CA SER A 282 -16.01 6.05 -15.53
C SER A 282 -14.72 6.92 -15.52
N ARG A 283 -14.59 7.83 -14.54
CA ARG A 283 -13.34 8.60 -14.36
C ARG A 283 -12.15 7.72 -13.97
N LEU A 284 -12.35 6.75 -13.08
CA LEU A 284 -11.33 5.76 -12.73
C LEU A 284 -10.91 4.91 -13.93
N ALA A 285 -11.86 4.37 -14.71
CA ALA A 285 -11.61 3.60 -15.92
C ALA A 285 -10.77 4.39 -16.94
N LYS A 286 -11.13 5.66 -17.16
CA LYS A 286 -10.41 6.57 -18.06
C LYS A 286 -9.01 6.91 -17.56
N ALA A 287 -8.84 7.16 -16.25
CA ALA A 287 -7.54 7.42 -15.64
C ALA A 287 -6.61 6.20 -15.78
N LEU A 288 -7.11 4.99 -15.52
CA LEU A 288 -6.36 3.74 -15.70
C LEU A 288 -5.99 3.51 -17.17
N THR A 289 -6.94 3.65 -18.09
CA THR A 289 -6.69 3.48 -19.53
C THR A 289 -5.61 4.46 -20.04
N ASN A 290 -5.65 5.72 -19.60
CA ASN A 290 -4.62 6.70 -19.93
C ASN A 290 -3.24 6.33 -19.34
N ALA A 291 -3.21 5.85 -18.09
CA ALA A 291 -1.97 5.48 -17.43
C ALA A 291 -1.33 4.23 -18.08
N LEU A 292 -2.15 3.23 -18.42
CA LEU A 292 -1.75 2.02 -19.16
C LEU A 292 -1.26 2.31 -20.58
N ALA A 293 -1.78 3.35 -21.23
CA ALA A 293 -1.28 3.84 -22.52
C ALA A 293 0.05 4.64 -22.38
N ALA A 294 0.38 5.11 -21.17
CA ALA A 294 1.55 5.94 -20.87
C ALA A 294 2.70 5.18 -20.18
N THR A 295 2.57 3.85 -20.01
CA THR A 295 3.53 2.90 -19.43
C THR A 295 3.48 1.56 -20.16
N SER A 296 4.50 0.72 -20.01
CA SER A 296 4.68 -0.53 -20.77
C SER A 296 4.57 -1.80 -19.94
N THR A 297 5.20 -1.88 -18.76
CA THR A 297 5.39 -3.14 -18.02
C THR A 297 4.64 -3.24 -16.70
N VAL A 298 4.34 -2.12 -16.06
CA VAL A 298 3.66 -2.12 -14.75
C VAL A 298 2.15 -2.36 -14.88
N THR A 299 1.65 -3.19 -13.96
CA THR A 299 0.23 -3.51 -13.73
C THR A 299 -0.26 -2.74 -12.51
N PRO A 300 -1.18 -1.76 -12.68
CA PRO A 300 -1.97 -1.24 -11.58
C PRO A 300 -2.79 -2.37 -10.93
N VAL A 301 -2.58 -2.55 -9.63
CA VAL A 301 -3.28 -3.52 -8.78
C VAL A 301 -4.29 -2.74 -7.94
N LEU A 302 -5.58 -3.00 -8.13
CA LEU A 302 -6.65 -2.34 -7.39
C LEU A 302 -7.00 -3.13 -6.13
N GLU A 303 -7.06 -2.47 -4.98
CA GLU A 303 -7.36 -3.15 -3.72
C GLU A 303 -8.87 -3.26 -3.43
N THR A 304 -9.28 -4.38 -2.84
CA THR A 304 -10.59 -4.52 -2.18
C THR A 304 -10.70 -3.56 -0.99
N MET A 305 -11.74 -2.72 -0.94
CA MET A 305 -11.91 -1.71 0.09
C MET A 305 -12.98 -2.10 1.12
N CYS A 306 -12.89 -1.56 2.35
CA CYS A 306 -13.88 -1.79 3.41
C CYS A 306 -15.30 -1.22 3.13
N GLY A 307 -15.59 -0.70 1.94
CA GLY A 307 -16.91 -0.21 1.54
C GLY A 307 -17.42 0.98 2.36
N HIS A 308 -16.51 1.84 2.83
CA HIS A 308 -16.80 3.01 3.67
C HIS A 308 -17.30 4.21 2.86
N GLY A 309 -18.42 4.81 3.27
CA GLY A 309 -18.93 6.04 2.64
C GLY A 309 -19.22 5.84 1.14
N THR A 310 -18.37 6.42 0.29
CA THR A 310 -18.43 6.34 -1.18
C THR A 310 -17.14 5.81 -1.83
N THR A 311 -16.34 5.01 -1.10
CA THR A 311 -15.20 4.27 -1.69
C THR A 311 -15.65 3.29 -2.77
N ILE A 312 -14.88 3.18 -3.84
CA ILE A 312 -15.02 2.17 -4.89
C ILE A 312 -14.22 0.92 -4.49
N GLY A 313 -14.72 -0.27 -4.82
CA GLY A 313 -14.07 -1.55 -4.52
C GLY A 313 -14.60 -2.24 -3.25
N GLY A 314 -15.75 -1.81 -2.74
CA GLY A 314 -16.41 -2.41 -1.57
C GLY A 314 -17.26 -3.64 -1.89
N LYS A 315 -17.47 -3.93 -3.17
CA LYS A 315 -18.12 -5.16 -3.68
C LYS A 315 -17.33 -5.66 -4.88
N LEU A 316 -17.25 -6.98 -5.04
CA LEU A 316 -16.57 -7.58 -6.21
C LEU A 316 -17.19 -7.13 -7.54
N THR A 317 -18.50 -6.84 -7.57
CA THR A 317 -19.20 -6.30 -8.77
C THR A 317 -18.69 -4.94 -9.23
N GLU A 318 -18.12 -4.13 -8.34
CA GLU A 318 -17.61 -2.79 -8.70
C GLU A 318 -16.32 -2.90 -9.55
N PHE A 319 -15.55 -3.96 -9.37
CA PHE A 319 -14.39 -4.28 -10.21
C PHE A 319 -14.80 -4.85 -11.57
N ARG A 320 -15.84 -5.70 -11.62
CA ARG A 320 -16.46 -6.16 -12.89
C ARG A 320 -16.89 -4.97 -13.74
N ASP A 321 -17.62 -4.04 -13.13
CA ASP A 321 -18.17 -2.88 -13.82
C ASP A 321 -17.07 -1.89 -14.24
N LEU A 322 -15.96 -1.80 -13.50
CA LEU A 322 -14.76 -1.09 -13.90
C LEU A 322 -14.05 -1.77 -15.10
N LEU A 323 -13.82 -3.08 -15.03
CA LEU A 323 -13.17 -3.85 -16.10
C LEU A 323 -13.96 -3.78 -17.41
N ALA A 324 -15.30 -3.75 -17.33
CA ALA A 324 -16.16 -3.56 -18.49
C ALA A 324 -16.00 -2.17 -19.20
N MET A 325 -15.45 -1.16 -18.50
CA MET A 325 -15.16 0.16 -19.05
C MET A 325 -13.72 0.32 -19.56
N ILE A 326 -12.83 -0.64 -19.30
CA ILE A 326 -11.43 -0.62 -19.74
C ILE A 326 -11.28 -1.47 -21.01
N PRO A 327 -10.57 -1.02 -22.07
CA PRO A 327 -10.34 -1.81 -23.28
C PRO A 327 -9.68 -3.17 -23.00
N ARG A 328 -10.16 -4.24 -23.67
CA ARG A 328 -9.74 -5.62 -23.39
C ARG A 328 -8.25 -5.87 -23.50
N ASP A 329 -7.55 -5.19 -24.41
CA ASP A 329 -6.11 -5.34 -24.62
C ASP A 329 -5.26 -4.92 -23.39
N TYR A 330 -5.84 -4.12 -22.48
CA TYR A 330 -5.20 -3.75 -21.21
C TYR A 330 -5.54 -4.67 -20.04
N HIS A 331 -6.46 -5.63 -20.19
CA HIS A 331 -6.95 -6.45 -19.06
C HIS A 331 -5.85 -7.31 -18.42
N SER A 332 -4.87 -7.77 -19.20
CA SER A 332 -3.68 -8.49 -18.70
C SER A 332 -2.84 -7.68 -17.72
N ARG A 333 -2.81 -6.35 -17.90
CA ARG A 333 -2.13 -5.36 -17.05
C ARG A 333 -3.07 -4.65 -16.05
N ILE A 334 -4.24 -5.22 -15.76
CA ILE A 334 -5.04 -4.83 -14.58
C ILE A 334 -5.01 -5.98 -13.56
N GLY A 335 -4.57 -5.66 -12.35
CA GLY A 335 -4.53 -6.57 -11.22
C GLY A 335 -5.52 -6.19 -10.12
N ILE A 336 -5.73 -7.10 -9.18
CA ILE A 336 -6.47 -6.88 -7.94
C ILE A 336 -5.69 -7.46 -6.75
N CYS A 337 -5.71 -6.72 -5.63
CA CYS A 337 -5.23 -7.17 -4.33
C CYS A 337 -6.44 -7.48 -3.43
N ILE A 338 -6.43 -8.64 -2.79
CA ILE A 338 -7.41 -8.99 -1.75
C ILE A 338 -6.81 -8.59 -0.40
N ASP A 339 -7.33 -7.54 0.21
CA ASP A 339 -7.11 -7.27 1.63
C ASP A 339 -8.16 -8.01 2.46
N THR A 340 -7.70 -8.78 3.45
CA THR A 340 -8.55 -9.63 4.29
C THR A 340 -9.38 -8.82 5.29
N CYS A 341 -8.84 -7.73 5.84
CA CYS A 341 -9.57 -6.86 6.78
C CYS A 341 -10.67 -6.08 6.07
N HIS A 342 -10.38 -5.50 4.91
CA HIS A 342 -11.28 -4.72 4.07
C HIS A 342 -12.42 -5.59 3.54
N SER A 343 -12.12 -6.75 2.95
CA SER A 343 -13.14 -7.68 2.45
C SER A 343 -14.11 -8.12 3.57
N PHE A 344 -13.57 -8.43 4.75
CA PHE A 344 -14.36 -8.75 5.94
C PHE A 344 -15.17 -7.55 6.47
N ALA A 345 -14.56 -6.36 6.53
CA ALA A 345 -15.24 -5.13 6.95
C ALA A 345 -16.32 -4.66 5.95
N ALA A 346 -16.20 -5.01 4.67
CA ALA A 346 -17.23 -4.78 3.65
C ALA A 346 -18.44 -5.73 3.82
N GLY A 347 -18.20 -6.97 4.25
CA GLY A 347 -19.25 -7.93 4.64
C GLY A 347 -18.97 -9.40 4.33
N TYR A 348 -17.92 -9.69 3.54
CA TYR A 348 -17.56 -11.06 3.16
C TYR A 348 -17.10 -11.88 4.36
N ASP A 349 -17.37 -13.19 4.34
CA ASP A 349 -16.82 -14.12 5.33
C ASP A 349 -15.54 -14.73 4.77
N LEU A 350 -14.42 -14.55 5.49
CA LEU A 350 -13.14 -15.18 5.20
C LEU A 350 -12.69 -16.09 6.36
N ALA A 351 -13.44 -16.11 7.47
CA ALA A 351 -13.09 -16.83 8.69
C ALA A 351 -13.55 -18.29 8.63
N SER A 352 -14.80 -18.54 8.19
CA SER A 352 -15.26 -19.90 7.94
C SER A 352 -14.67 -20.46 6.63
N PRO A 353 -14.30 -21.75 6.56
CA PRO A 353 -13.87 -22.39 5.30
C PRO A 353 -14.92 -22.29 4.20
N GLU A 354 -16.21 -22.41 4.56
CA GLU A 354 -17.36 -22.29 3.66
C GLU A 354 -17.50 -20.87 3.12
N GLY A 355 -17.35 -19.86 3.99
CA GLY A 355 -17.36 -18.45 3.64
C GLY A 355 -16.20 -18.07 2.71
N PHE A 356 -14.98 -18.46 3.08
CA PHE A 356 -13.79 -18.26 2.25
C PHE A 356 -13.94 -18.90 0.87
N LYS A 357 -14.44 -20.15 0.82
CA LYS A 357 -14.73 -20.84 -0.45
C LYS A 357 -15.81 -20.15 -1.27
N ALA A 358 -16.84 -19.58 -0.63
CA ALA A 358 -17.89 -18.81 -1.31
C ALA A 358 -17.36 -17.47 -1.86
N PHE A 359 -16.55 -16.74 -1.09
CA PHE A 359 -15.89 -15.52 -1.53
C PHE A 359 -14.94 -15.79 -2.71
N MET A 360 -14.11 -16.82 -2.61
CA MET A 360 -13.20 -17.24 -3.69
C MET A 360 -13.91 -17.84 -4.91
N LYS A 361 -15.22 -18.15 -4.80
CA LYS A 361 -16.08 -18.46 -5.95
C LYS A 361 -16.66 -17.19 -6.56
N GLU A 362 -17.19 -16.27 -5.74
CA GLU A 362 -17.68 -14.97 -6.22
C GLU A 362 -16.59 -14.17 -6.94
N PHE A 363 -15.35 -14.21 -6.45
CA PHE A 363 -14.20 -13.58 -7.11
C PHE A 363 -13.99 -14.13 -8.54
N GLU A 364 -14.04 -15.45 -8.71
CA GLU A 364 -13.91 -16.10 -10.02
C GLU A 364 -15.11 -15.76 -10.93
N GLU A 365 -16.34 -15.88 -10.42
CA GLU A 365 -17.56 -15.66 -11.21
C GLU A 365 -17.80 -14.19 -11.60
N VAL A 366 -17.30 -13.24 -10.82
CA VAL A 366 -17.54 -11.79 -11.01
C VAL A 366 -16.36 -11.09 -11.68
N ILE A 367 -15.13 -11.55 -11.46
CA ILE A 367 -13.88 -10.89 -11.89
C ILE A 367 -13.00 -11.85 -12.70
N GLY A 368 -12.78 -13.04 -12.15
CA GLY A 368 -11.85 -14.04 -12.67
C GLY A 368 -10.45 -13.94 -12.05
N LEU A 369 -9.91 -15.09 -11.64
CA LEU A 369 -8.62 -15.24 -10.98
C LEU A 369 -7.44 -14.74 -11.83
N GLN A 370 -7.60 -14.62 -13.15
CA GLN A 370 -6.59 -14.01 -14.03
C GLN A 370 -6.26 -12.55 -13.70
N HIS A 371 -7.08 -11.87 -12.87
CA HIS A 371 -6.78 -10.54 -12.33
C HIS A 371 -6.15 -10.55 -10.93
N LEU A 372 -6.14 -11.67 -10.20
CA LEU A 372 -5.53 -11.69 -8.87
C LEU A 372 -4.00 -11.49 -8.98
N ARG A 373 -3.44 -10.57 -8.19
CA ARG A 373 -2.00 -10.25 -8.22
C ARG A 373 -1.33 -10.16 -6.86
N ALA A 374 -2.08 -10.03 -5.77
CA ALA A 374 -1.55 -9.81 -4.43
C ALA A 374 -2.59 -10.12 -3.35
N LEU A 375 -2.11 -10.26 -2.11
CA LEU A 375 -2.95 -10.19 -0.91
C LEU A 375 -2.33 -9.26 0.13
N HIS A 376 -3.18 -8.51 0.84
CA HIS A 376 -2.82 -7.88 2.10
C HIS A 376 -3.41 -8.72 3.26
N LEU A 377 -2.53 -9.13 4.17
CA LEU A 377 -2.86 -10.04 5.28
C LEU A 377 -3.05 -9.24 6.55
N ASN A 378 -4.28 -8.80 6.76
CA ASN A 378 -4.68 -7.96 7.88
C ASN A 378 -5.87 -8.59 8.61
N ASP A 379 -5.73 -8.83 9.91
CA ASP A 379 -6.88 -9.16 10.75
C ASP A 379 -7.68 -7.87 11.04
N SER A 380 -8.93 -7.96 11.48
CA SER A 380 -9.78 -6.78 11.69
C SER A 380 -10.00 -6.50 13.17
N LYS A 381 -9.74 -5.26 13.62
CA LYS A 381 -10.16 -4.79 14.94
C LYS A 381 -11.67 -4.59 15.04
N ALA A 382 -12.42 -4.66 13.95
CA ALA A 382 -13.86 -4.39 13.89
C ALA A 382 -14.66 -5.61 13.36
N PRO A 383 -15.93 -5.78 13.75
CA PRO A 383 -16.73 -6.92 13.30
C PRO A 383 -17.03 -6.88 11.79
N ARG A 384 -17.41 -8.04 11.24
CA ARG A 384 -17.76 -8.22 9.81
C ARG A 384 -18.84 -7.23 9.37
N GLY A 385 -18.68 -6.65 8.18
CA GLY A 385 -19.63 -5.68 7.61
C GLY A 385 -19.68 -4.30 8.30
N SER A 386 -18.77 -4.03 9.24
CA SER A 386 -18.75 -2.77 10.01
C SER A 386 -18.35 -1.52 9.21
N LYS A 387 -17.81 -1.69 8.01
CA LYS A 387 -17.29 -0.62 7.13
C LYS A 387 -16.26 0.27 7.84
N ARG A 388 -15.34 -0.37 8.54
CA ARG A 388 -14.19 0.22 9.25
C ARG A 388 -12.92 -0.53 8.84
N ASP A 389 -12.09 0.10 8.02
CA ASP A 389 -10.65 -0.19 7.97
C ASP A 389 -10.08 0.09 9.37
N LEU A 390 -9.61 -0.97 10.04
CA LEU A 390 -8.89 -0.93 11.31
C LEU A 390 -8.08 -2.24 11.49
N HIS A 391 -6.88 -2.34 10.93
CA HIS A 391 -6.07 -3.58 10.96
C HIS A 391 -5.68 -4.03 12.38
N ALA A 392 -5.77 -5.32 12.69
CA ALA A 392 -5.32 -6.00 13.90
C ALA A 392 -4.12 -6.91 13.61
N ASN A 393 -3.48 -7.44 14.65
CA ASN A 393 -2.44 -8.46 14.50
C ASN A 393 -3.06 -9.85 14.24
N ILE A 394 -2.34 -10.71 13.51
CA ILE A 394 -2.83 -12.01 13.00
C ILE A 394 -3.41 -12.87 14.14
N GLY A 395 -4.67 -13.28 13.99
CA GLY A 395 -5.40 -14.12 14.97
C GLY A 395 -5.97 -13.37 16.17
N THR A 396 -5.66 -12.08 16.35
CA THR A 396 -6.14 -11.28 17.49
C THR A 396 -7.44 -10.53 17.19
N GLY A 397 -7.80 -10.36 15.92
CA GLY A 397 -8.99 -9.64 15.48
C GLY A 397 -10.22 -10.52 15.28
N PHE A 398 -11.20 -9.97 14.57
CA PHE A 398 -12.49 -10.60 14.31
C PHE A 398 -12.46 -11.60 13.13
N LEU A 399 -11.38 -11.68 12.34
CA LEU A 399 -11.20 -12.80 11.41
C LEU A 399 -10.71 -14.05 12.16
N GLY A 400 -9.85 -13.89 13.16
CA GLY A 400 -9.26 -15.02 13.90
C GLY A 400 -8.23 -15.80 13.08
N LEU A 401 -7.64 -16.84 13.67
CA LEU A 401 -6.53 -17.56 13.05
C LEU A 401 -6.98 -18.41 11.85
N ARG A 402 -8.19 -18.99 11.91
CA ARG A 402 -8.76 -19.83 10.84
C ARG A 402 -8.80 -19.13 9.47
N ALA A 403 -9.03 -17.82 9.42
CA ALA A 403 -8.98 -17.08 8.16
C ALA A 403 -7.62 -17.14 7.47
N PHE A 404 -6.55 -16.97 8.25
CA PHE A 404 -5.18 -17.02 7.74
C PHE A 404 -4.74 -18.45 7.42
N HIS A 405 -5.26 -19.45 8.14
CA HIS A 405 -5.10 -20.85 7.77
C HIS A 405 -5.70 -21.13 6.38
N ASN A 406 -6.92 -20.65 6.12
CA ASN A 406 -7.57 -20.80 4.81
C ASN A 406 -6.72 -20.16 3.68
N VAL A 407 -6.17 -18.96 3.91
CA VAL A 407 -5.30 -18.25 2.96
C VAL A 407 -3.96 -18.97 2.73
N MET A 408 -3.26 -19.35 3.79
CA MET A 408 -1.92 -19.97 3.69
C MET A 408 -1.94 -21.39 3.10
N ASN A 409 -3.13 -21.97 2.92
CA ASN A 409 -3.34 -23.30 2.32
C ASN A 409 -4.14 -23.26 1.00
N GLU A 410 -4.37 -22.09 0.41
CA GLU A 410 -5.08 -21.92 -0.87
C GLU A 410 -4.09 -21.96 -2.06
N PRO A 411 -4.08 -23.02 -2.90
CA PRO A 411 -3.09 -23.17 -3.98
C PRO A 411 -3.14 -22.06 -5.04
N ARG A 412 -4.28 -21.38 -5.20
CA ARG A 412 -4.43 -20.25 -6.13
C ARG A 412 -3.64 -19.00 -5.74
N PHE A 413 -3.04 -18.97 -4.55
CA PHE A 413 -2.22 -17.84 -4.08
C PHE A 413 -0.70 -18.10 -4.14
N GLU A 414 -0.28 -19.27 -4.62
CA GLU A 414 1.15 -19.63 -4.69
C GLU A 414 1.92 -18.68 -5.62
N GLY A 415 3.08 -18.20 -5.15
CA GLY A 415 3.91 -17.21 -5.84
C GLY A 415 3.40 -15.77 -5.82
N LEU A 416 2.23 -15.48 -5.23
CA LEU A 416 1.73 -14.11 -5.06
C LEU A 416 2.40 -13.42 -3.86
N PRO A 417 2.67 -12.10 -3.93
CA PRO A 417 3.10 -11.32 -2.79
C PRO A 417 1.96 -11.19 -1.76
N MET A 418 2.24 -11.62 -0.54
CA MET A 418 1.36 -11.52 0.62
C MET A 418 1.96 -10.55 1.64
N VAL A 419 1.24 -9.48 1.98
CA VAL A 419 1.80 -8.32 2.70
C VAL A 419 1.04 -8.05 4.00
N LEU A 420 1.72 -8.14 5.14
CA LEU A 420 1.24 -7.64 6.43
C LEU A 420 1.25 -6.10 6.44
N GLU A 421 0.12 -5.49 6.80
CA GLU A 421 0.02 -4.06 7.16
C GLU A 421 -0.51 -3.90 8.60
N THR A 422 -0.21 -4.91 9.42
CA THR A 422 -0.63 -5.07 10.80
C THR A 422 0.04 -4.01 11.71
N PRO A 423 -0.59 -3.64 12.84
CA PRO A 423 -0.12 -2.53 13.68
C PRO A 423 1.11 -2.92 14.51
N ILE A 424 2.28 -2.38 14.18
CA ILE A 424 3.54 -2.63 14.90
C ILE A 424 3.94 -1.59 15.95
N ASP A 425 3.17 -0.51 16.13
CA ASP A 425 3.43 0.45 17.21
C ASP A 425 3.24 -0.21 18.58
N ARG A 426 4.24 -0.08 19.46
CA ARG A 426 4.25 -0.58 20.84
C ARG A 426 4.72 0.51 21.82
N PRO A 427 4.28 0.52 23.09
CA PRO A 427 4.78 1.46 24.08
C PRO A 427 6.30 1.30 24.27
N VAL A 428 7.02 2.41 24.38
CA VAL A 428 8.50 2.38 24.51
C VAL A 428 8.95 1.58 25.74
N SER A 429 8.14 1.56 26.81
CA SER A 429 8.35 0.77 28.03
C SER A 429 8.28 -0.75 27.86
N VAL A 430 7.71 -1.25 26.76
CA VAL A 430 7.66 -2.68 26.40
C VAL A 430 8.92 -3.04 25.61
N ILE A 431 9.21 -2.27 24.55
CA ILE A 431 10.37 -2.48 23.66
C ILE A 431 11.68 -2.52 24.46
N SER A 432 11.84 -1.64 25.46
CA SER A 432 13.04 -1.58 26.30
C SER A 432 13.26 -2.79 27.21
N LYS A 433 12.26 -3.67 27.41
CA LYS A 433 12.40 -4.89 28.22
C LYS A 433 12.80 -6.11 27.38
N ASP A 434 12.19 -6.24 26.20
CA ASP A 434 12.50 -7.32 25.24
C ASP A 434 13.99 -7.27 24.87
N SER A 435 14.55 -6.06 24.69
CA SER A 435 15.98 -5.83 24.46
C SER A 435 16.92 -6.19 25.61
N THR A 436 16.41 -6.71 26.74
CA THR A 436 17.20 -7.10 27.92
C THR A 436 17.00 -8.56 28.36
N GLN A 437 16.25 -9.39 27.62
CA GLN A 437 15.98 -10.79 27.98
C GLN A 437 16.73 -11.85 27.14
N ASN A 438 17.84 -11.48 26.51
CA ASN A 438 18.85 -12.43 26.01
C ASN A 438 20.11 -12.30 26.86
N GLY A 439 20.12 -12.97 28.02
CA GLY A 439 21.24 -12.96 28.97
C GLY A 439 20.90 -13.65 30.29
N ASP A 440 21.37 -14.90 30.40
CA ASP A 440 21.65 -15.70 31.61
C ASP A 440 20.54 -15.94 32.66
N ASP A 441 20.20 -17.23 32.86
CA ASP A 441 19.55 -17.73 34.07
C ASP A 441 20.49 -17.59 35.28
N ALA A 442 20.08 -16.85 36.31
CA ALA A 442 20.74 -16.86 37.61
C ALA A 442 19.75 -16.60 38.76
N ASP A 443 19.77 -17.48 39.75
CA ASP A 443 19.01 -17.37 41.00
C ASP A 443 19.48 -16.18 41.87
N SER A 444 18.55 -15.43 42.44
CA SER A 444 18.68 -14.98 43.84
C SER A 444 17.39 -14.38 44.42
N ASN A 445 17.00 -14.90 45.58
CA ASN A 445 15.94 -14.38 46.43
C ASN A 445 16.47 -13.21 47.30
N SER A 446 15.86 -12.01 47.25
CA SER A 446 16.25 -10.92 48.16
C SER A 446 15.14 -9.91 48.50
N ALA A 447 15.29 -9.36 49.70
CA ALA A 447 14.32 -8.64 50.51
C ALA A 447 13.66 -7.39 49.92
N THR A 448 12.45 -7.15 50.41
CA THR A 448 11.72 -5.87 50.38
C THR A 448 12.60 -4.65 50.71
N ASN A 449 12.44 -3.55 49.96
CA ASN A 449 12.74 -2.23 50.50
C ASN A 449 11.72 -1.17 50.00
N ASN A 450 11.08 -0.49 50.95
CA ASN A 450 9.94 0.41 50.70
C ASN A 450 10.40 1.87 50.63
N ASN A 451 10.43 2.48 49.44
CA ASN A 451 10.77 3.91 49.34
C ASN A 451 9.98 4.66 48.24
N LYS A 452 8.70 4.95 48.53
CA LYS A 452 7.78 5.68 47.64
C LYS A 452 8.12 7.18 47.58
N LYS A 453 9.14 7.57 46.81
CA LYS A 453 9.24 8.96 46.30
C LYS A 453 8.03 9.25 45.39
N LYS A 454 7.17 10.17 45.83
CA LYS A 454 5.99 10.62 45.06
C LYS A 454 6.46 11.29 43.75
N GLN A 455 6.21 10.66 42.61
CA GLN A 455 6.21 11.37 41.33
C GLN A 455 4.95 12.25 41.20
N PRO A 456 5.01 13.39 40.49
CA PRO A 456 3.84 14.21 40.21
C PRO A 456 2.85 13.45 39.32
N LYS A 457 1.54 13.61 39.58
CA LYS A 457 0.49 12.98 38.78
C LYS A 457 0.48 13.55 37.36
N ARG A 458 0.84 12.75 36.36
CA ARG A 458 0.52 13.04 34.94
C ARG A 458 -1.00 13.19 34.77
N PRO A 459 -1.50 14.09 33.90
CA PRO A 459 -2.91 14.15 33.56
C PRO A 459 -3.35 12.85 32.86
N ALA A 460 -4.57 12.38 33.16
CA ALA A 460 -5.09 11.06 32.79
C ALA A 460 -5.45 10.89 31.29
N SER A 461 -4.90 11.71 30.41
CA SER A 461 -5.17 11.75 28.96
C SER A 461 -3.92 11.68 28.08
N ALA A 462 -2.72 11.81 28.67
CA ALA A 462 -1.47 11.74 27.93
C ALA A 462 -1.12 10.28 27.58
N LYS A 463 -1.49 9.83 26.37
CA LYS A 463 -1.05 8.54 25.78
C LYS A 463 0.46 8.35 26.00
N GLU A 464 0.84 7.11 26.29
CA GLU A 464 2.26 6.75 26.37
C GLU A 464 2.92 6.85 24.99
N PRO A 465 4.17 7.34 24.87
CA PRO A 465 4.88 7.35 23.60
C PRO A 465 5.06 5.92 23.09
N THR A 466 4.73 5.72 21.81
CA THR A 466 4.94 4.47 21.08
C THR A 466 6.09 4.60 20.10
N ALA A 467 6.68 3.46 19.74
CA ALA A 467 7.57 3.32 18.60
C ALA A 467 7.22 2.03 17.85
N ALA A 468 7.59 1.97 16.57
CA ALA A 468 7.42 0.78 15.74
C ALA A 468 8.36 -0.35 16.21
N ASP A 469 7.81 -1.55 16.37
CA ASP A 469 8.54 -2.79 16.69
C ASP A 469 8.47 -3.77 15.50
N PRO A 470 9.51 -3.85 14.64
CA PRO A 470 9.54 -4.77 13.50
C PRO A 470 9.52 -6.26 13.89
N SER A 471 9.81 -6.61 15.14
CA SER A 471 9.74 -8.02 15.59
C SER A 471 8.31 -8.55 15.64
N VAL A 472 7.30 -7.67 15.69
CA VAL A 472 5.88 -8.04 15.47
C VAL A 472 5.71 -8.70 14.10
N TRP A 473 6.19 -8.08 13.01
CA TRP A 473 6.10 -8.66 11.68
C TRP A 473 6.96 -9.92 11.51
N ALA A 474 8.15 -9.99 12.12
CA ALA A 474 8.96 -11.20 12.09
C ALA A 474 8.22 -12.41 12.71
N ARG A 475 7.54 -12.20 13.83
CA ARG A 475 6.70 -13.22 14.51
C ARG A 475 5.41 -13.54 13.72
N GLU A 476 4.81 -12.57 13.04
CA GLU A 476 3.62 -12.80 12.20
C GLU A 476 3.94 -13.52 10.88
N ILE A 477 5.10 -13.27 10.27
CA ILE A 477 5.60 -14.04 9.13
C ILE A 477 5.83 -15.49 9.55
N GLU A 478 6.49 -15.72 10.69
CA GLU A 478 6.69 -17.07 11.24
C GLU A 478 5.39 -17.80 11.54
N LEU A 479 4.43 -17.10 12.16
CA LEU A 479 3.09 -17.62 12.42
C LEU A 479 2.42 -18.06 11.12
N LEU A 480 2.38 -17.20 10.09
CA LEU A 480 1.76 -17.50 8.80
C LEU A 480 2.45 -18.66 8.08
N GLU A 481 3.77 -18.70 8.06
CA GLU A 481 4.53 -19.83 7.52
C GLU A 481 4.20 -21.15 8.25
N SER A 482 4.00 -21.12 9.57
CA SER A 482 3.65 -22.32 10.36
C SER A 482 2.27 -22.90 10.04
N LEU A 483 1.34 -22.10 9.49
CA LEU A 483 -0.01 -22.56 9.13
C LEU A 483 -0.03 -23.42 7.85
N ILE A 484 1.03 -23.43 7.05
CA ILE A 484 1.12 -24.17 5.79
C ILE A 484 1.18 -25.67 6.09
N GLY A 485 0.12 -26.40 5.73
CA GLY A 485 -0.01 -27.84 5.97
C GLY A 485 -0.37 -28.23 7.41
N MET A 486 -0.59 -27.27 8.31
CA MET A 486 -1.08 -27.55 9.68
C MET A 486 -2.51 -28.07 9.63
N ASP A 487 -2.84 -29.09 10.43
CA ASP A 487 -4.23 -29.55 10.61
C ASP A 487 -4.98 -28.55 11.52
N PRO A 488 -6.05 -27.89 11.04
CA PRO A 488 -6.80 -26.92 11.84
C PRO A 488 -7.61 -27.57 12.97
N GLU A 489 -7.81 -28.89 12.96
CA GLU A 489 -8.50 -29.61 14.02
C GLU A 489 -7.53 -30.16 15.09
N SER A 490 -6.22 -29.93 14.94
CA SER A 490 -5.19 -30.41 15.85
C SER A 490 -5.18 -29.67 17.20
N PRO A 491 -4.65 -30.30 18.27
CA PRO A 491 -4.45 -29.63 19.56
C PRO A 491 -3.57 -28.37 19.46
N GLU A 492 -2.56 -28.40 18.61
CA GLU A 492 -1.59 -27.32 18.40
C GLU A 492 -2.27 -26.09 17.77
N PHE A 493 -3.01 -26.28 16.66
CA PHE A 493 -3.76 -25.19 16.02
C PHE A 493 -4.79 -24.59 16.98
N ARG A 494 -5.58 -25.43 17.65
CA ARG A 494 -6.64 -24.98 18.57
C ARG A 494 -6.08 -24.24 19.79
N THR A 495 -4.91 -24.65 20.31
CA THR A 495 -4.22 -23.94 21.40
C THR A 495 -3.68 -22.59 20.92
N LEU A 496 -3.11 -22.54 19.71
CA LEU A 496 -2.59 -21.33 19.10
C LEU A 496 -3.69 -20.30 18.79
N GLU A 497 -4.82 -20.75 18.23
CA GLU A 497 -5.99 -19.92 17.99
C GLU A 497 -6.60 -19.40 19.30
N ALA A 498 -6.79 -20.27 20.31
CA ALA A 498 -7.32 -19.86 21.60
C ALA A 498 -6.44 -18.79 22.30
N ARG A 499 -5.11 -18.92 22.22
CA ARG A 499 -4.17 -17.94 22.77
C ARG A 499 -4.28 -16.58 22.07
N LEU A 500 -4.22 -16.55 20.73
CA LEU A 500 -4.31 -15.30 19.97
C LEU A 500 -5.70 -14.64 20.11
N ALA A 501 -6.75 -15.46 20.18
CA ALA A 501 -8.09 -14.99 20.48
C ALA A 501 -8.20 -14.37 21.88
N GLU A 502 -7.49 -14.89 22.89
CA GLU A 502 -7.42 -14.29 24.23
C GLU A 502 -6.66 -12.96 24.22
N GLU A 503 -5.47 -12.91 23.62
CA GLU A 503 -4.65 -11.70 23.50
C GLU A 503 -5.42 -10.53 22.86
N GLY A 504 -6.29 -10.84 21.90
CA GLY A 504 -7.18 -9.86 21.27
C GLY A 504 -8.49 -9.55 22.01
N ARG A 505 -8.88 -10.30 23.06
CA ARG A 505 -10.23 -10.25 23.69
C ARG A 505 -10.63 -8.84 24.11
N GLU A 506 -9.76 -8.14 24.85
CA GLU A 506 -10.04 -6.79 25.37
C GLU A 506 -10.16 -5.75 24.24
N MET A 507 -9.33 -5.90 23.19
CA MET A 507 -9.34 -5.04 22.02
C MET A 507 -10.64 -5.19 21.22
N ARG A 508 -11.07 -6.44 20.98
CA ARG A 508 -12.34 -6.74 20.28
C ARG A 508 -13.54 -6.23 21.07
N GLY A 509 -13.58 -6.44 22.39
CA GLY A 509 -14.65 -5.93 23.26
C GLY A 509 -14.81 -4.40 23.17
N LYS A 510 -13.71 -3.65 23.30
CA LYS A 510 -13.71 -2.17 23.17
C LYS A 510 -14.18 -1.69 21.79
N GLN A 511 -13.93 -2.45 20.73
CA GLN A 511 -14.33 -2.08 19.37
C GLN A 511 -15.76 -2.48 19.03
N GLN A 512 -16.25 -3.59 19.60
CA GLN A 512 -17.66 -3.99 19.55
C GLN A 512 -18.54 -2.92 20.20
N GLU A 513 -18.20 -2.49 21.42
CA GLU A 513 -18.95 -1.47 22.15
C GLU A 513 -18.98 -0.12 21.40
N GLN A 514 -17.86 0.29 20.79
CA GLN A 514 -17.81 1.47 19.91
C GLN A 514 -18.70 1.34 18.67
N TYR A 515 -18.76 0.13 18.09
CA TYR A 515 -19.57 -0.15 16.90
C TYR A 515 -21.07 -0.17 17.22
N GLU A 516 -21.47 -0.82 18.30
CA GLU A 516 -22.86 -0.85 18.80
C GLU A 516 -23.35 0.56 19.14
N ARG A 517 -22.55 1.33 19.89
CA ARG A 517 -22.84 2.75 20.21
C ARG A 517 -22.98 3.62 18.95
N LYS A 518 -22.23 3.32 17.88
CA LYS A 518 -22.38 3.97 16.56
C LYS A 518 -23.68 3.55 15.87
N LEU A 519 -24.00 2.26 15.82
CA LEU A 519 -25.23 1.73 15.24
C LEU A 519 -26.48 2.30 15.93
N GLU A 520 -26.49 2.35 17.27
CA GLU A 520 -27.52 3.05 18.04
C GLU A 520 -27.67 4.51 17.62
N THR A 521 -26.55 5.23 17.50
CA THR A 521 -26.54 6.66 17.16
C THR A 521 -27.07 6.89 15.75
N GLU A 522 -26.77 6.00 14.79
CA GLU A 522 -27.30 6.07 13.43
C GLU A 522 -28.77 5.67 13.36
N GLY A 523 -29.21 4.66 14.11
CA GLY A 523 -30.63 4.32 14.27
C GLY A 523 -31.43 5.49 14.86
N LYS A 524 -30.93 6.08 15.96
CA LYS A 524 -31.49 7.27 16.64
C LYS A 524 -31.47 8.53 15.76
N LYS A 525 -30.69 8.57 14.67
CA LYS A 525 -30.75 9.62 13.64
C LYS A 525 -31.79 9.29 12.56
N LYS A 526 -31.81 8.05 12.06
CA LYS A 526 -32.78 7.57 11.05
C LYS A 526 -34.23 7.69 11.53
N THR A 527 -34.50 7.49 12.82
CA THR A 527 -35.84 7.67 13.41
C THR A 527 -36.22 9.14 13.71
N LYS A 528 -35.34 10.12 13.45
CA LYS A 528 -35.51 11.52 13.90
C LYS A 528 -35.56 12.59 12.81
N SER A 529 -35.71 12.28 11.52
CA SER A 529 -35.94 13.32 10.50
C SER A 529 -36.59 12.81 9.20
N PRO A 530 -37.38 13.64 8.48
CA PRO A 530 -37.77 15.03 8.78
C PRO A 530 -39.30 15.23 8.89
N GLY A 531 -39.88 15.01 10.07
CA GLY A 531 -41.24 15.44 10.39
C GLY A 531 -41.28 16.88 10.89
N LYS A 532 -42.01 17.78 10.20
CA LYS A 532 -42.23 19.20 10.55
C LYS A 532 -40.96 20.02 10.87
N LYS A 533 -40.29 20.51 9.81
CA LYS A 533 -39.75 21.88 9.87
C LYS A 533 -40.93 22.85 9.86
N ASN A 534 -41.42 23.26 11.03
CA ASN A 534 -42.23 24.48 11.09
C ASN A 534 -41.33 25.66 10.68
N GLN A 535 -41.59 26.27 9.53
CA GLN A 535 -41.10 27.63 9.28
C GLN A 535 -41.76 28.56 10.29
N LYS A 536 -41.02 28.96 11.34
CA LYS A 536 -41.33 30.23 11.99
C LYS A 536 -40.98 31.31 10.99
N THR A 537 -41.98 32.08 10.58
CA THR A 537 -41.75 33.20 9.68
C THR A 537 -41.08 34.34 10.43
N LEU A 538 -40.40 35.25 9.74
CA LEU A 538 -39.67 36.35 10.38
C LEU A 538 -40.60 37.23 11.25
N MET A 539 -41.89 37.30 10.91
CA MET A 539 -42.91 38.03 11.67
C MET A 539 -43.22 37.43 13.06
N ASP A 540 -43.03 36.12 13.27
CA ASP A 540 -43.29 35.47 14.57
C ASP A 540 -42.29 35.91 15.66
N VAL A 541 -41.08 36.32 15.24
CA VAL A 541 -40.05 36.84 16.15
C VAL A 541 -40.34 38.31 16.50
N MET A 542 -40.79 39.10 15.52
CA MET A 542 -40.94 40.55 15.65
C MET A 542 -42.16 40.99 16.49
N LYS A 543 -43.12 40.10 16.75
CA LYS A 543 -44.29 40.39 17.60
C LYS A 543 -44.08 40.12 19.10
N GLY A 544 -42.92 39.58 19.51
CA GLY A 544 -42.65 39.23 20.91
C GLY A 544 -42.20 40.39 21.82
N ALA A 545 -41.73 41.51 21.25
CA ALA A 545 -41.08 42.59 21.98
C ALA A 545 -41.99 43.84 22.13
N GLY A 546 -43.06 43.74 22.93
CA GLY A 546 -44.05 44.81 23.08
C GLY A 546 -44.43 45.13 24.54
N ARG A 547 -44.05 46.33 25.00
CA ARG A 547 -44.58 47.04 26.19
C ARG A 547 -44.50 46.33 27.56
N LYS A 548 -43.49 46.72 28.35
CA LYS A 548 -43.74 47.23 29.71
C LYS A 548 -43.21 48.67 29.80
N SER A 549 -43.95 49.55 30.46
CA SER A 549 -43.63 50.98 30.60
C SER A 549 -43.96 51.50 32.01
N LYS A 550 -43.43 52.68 32.34
CA LYS A 550 -43.20 53.26 33.70
C LYS A 550 -41.86 52.78 34.31
N ALA A 551 -41.10 53.61 35.04
CA ALA A 551 -41.38 54.97 35.53
C ALA A 551 -40.37 56.04 35.03
N LYS A 552 -40.48 57.28 35.53
CA LYS A 552 -39.89 58.52 35.00
C LYS A 552 -39.05 59.26 36.06
N LYS A 553 -37.83 59.68 35.74
CA LYS A 553 -37.16 60.87 36.31
C LYS A 553 -36.09 61.43 35.34
N ILE A 554 -35.61 62.64 35.59
CA ILE A 554 -34.91 63.51 34.62
C ILE A 554 -33.73 64.25 35.28
N SER A 555 -32.56 64.17 34.64
CA SER A 555 -31.43 65.12 34.54
C SER A 555 -30.49 64.50 33.47
N ALA A 556 -29.82 65.19 32.53
CA ALA A 556 -29.02 66.42 32.61
C ALA A 556 -27.77 66.23 33.50
N GLU A 557 -26.55 66.60 33.10
CA GLU A 557 -25.97 67.19 31.85
C GLU A 557 -24.87 66.21 31.26
N ASP A 558 -23.95 66.45 30.30
CA ASP A 558 -23.55 67.55 29.39
C ASP A 558 -22.66 67.02 28.19
N SER A 559 -22.10 67.92 27.34
CA SER A 559 -20.94 67.83 26.37
C SER A 559 -20.90 66.76 25.24
N GLU A 560 -20.75 67.13 23.94
CA GLU A 560 -19.52 67.39 23.10
C GLU A 560 -18.68 66.13 22.76
N ASP A 561 -18.12 65.90 21.56
CA ASP A 561 -17.87 66.76 20.37
C ASP A 561 -17.88 65.95 19.02
N GLU A 562 -17.61 66.61 17.87
CA GLU A 562 -17.37 66.18 16.46
C GLU A 562 -17.54 64.69 16.06
N GLY A 563 -18.16 64.31 14.92
CA GLY A 563 -17.87 64.73 13.54
C GLY A 563 -17.07 63.62 12.80
N CYS A 564 -17.15 63.39 11.48
CA CYS A 564 -18.00 63.91 10.40
C CYS A 564 -17.93 62.95 9.19
N GLN A 565 -19.02 62.79 8.39
CA GLN A 565 -19.08 62.46 6.93
C GLN A 565 -18.28 61.24 6.35
N SER A 566 -18.64 60.60 5.22
CA SER A 566 -19.68 60.82 4.19
C SER A 566 -19.92 59.57 3.28
N HIS A 567 -21.06 59.57 2.58
CA HIS A 567 -21.34 59.05 1.20
C HIS A 567 -20.78 57.69 0.71
N THR A 568 -21.61 56.72 0.26
CA THR A 568 -22.40 56.62 -1.00
C THR A 568 -21.55 56.69 -2.28
N GLU A 569 -21.82 55.92 -3.34
CA GLU A 569 -23.08 55.24 -3.74
C GLU A 569 -23.02 53.70 -3.77
#